data_AF-A0A2E4KNA3-F1
#
_entry.id   AF-A0A2E4KNA3-F1
#
_cell.length_a   1.000
_cell.length_b   1.000
_cell.length_c   1.000
_cell.angle_alpha   90.00
_cell.angle_beta   90.00
_cell.angle_gamma   90.00
#
_symmetry.space_group_name_H-M   'P 1'
#
loop_
_entity.id
_entity.type
_entity.pdbx_description
1 polymer ?
#
loop_
_entity_poly.entity_id
_entity_poly.type
_entity_poly.pdbx_seq_one_letter_code
_entity_poly.pdbx_strand_id
1 'polypeptide(L)'
;MIPALPLTRNGSPFIDWEQGMPLNRFIAILCSSEGEQAAQALSGLAKRAVKPAAPTMAEDREKSTQDILAELARRRSAVMPSFTDKE
;
A
#
# COMPACT_ATOMS: atom_id res chain seq x y z
N MET A 1 3.83 -20.39 -11.68
CA MET A 1 3.73 -18.96 -12.01
C MET A 1 2.27 -18.55 -11.89
N ILE A 2 1.94 -17.42 -11.27
CA ILE A 2 0.55 -16.95 -11.11
C ILE A 2 0.17 -16.18 -12.39
N PRO A 3 -0.98 -16.47 -13.03
CA PRO A 3 -1.40 -15.77 -14.23
C PRO A 3 -1.74 -14.29 -13.93
N ALA A 4 -1.64 -13.43 -14.95
CA ALA A 4 -2.08 -12.05 -14.84
C ALA A 4 -3.61 -11.98 -14.66
N LEU A 5 -4.08 -10.95 -13.94
CA LEU A 5 -5.51 -10.71 -13.78
C LEU A 5 -6.14 -10.35 -15.13
N PRO A 6 -7.36 -10.83 -15.41
CA PRO A 6 -8.09 -10.40 -16.59
C PRO A 6 -8.36 -8.89 -16.52
N LEU A 7 -8.50 -8.29 -17.70
CA LEU A 7 -8.75 -6.86 -17.85
C LEU A 7 -10.23 -6.63 -18.17
N THR A 8 -10.80 -5.60 -17.57
CA THR A 8 -12.14 -5.10 -17.90
C THR A 8 -12.16 -4.47 -19.30
N ARG A 9 -13.34 -4.11 -19.79
CA ARG A 9 -13.50 -3.41 -21.08
C ARG A 9 -12.67 -2.10 -21.17
N ASN A 10 -12.43 -1.43 -20.06
CA ASN A 10 -11.60 -0.22 -19.94
C ASN A 10 -10.13 -0.52 -19.58
N GLY A 11 -9.69 -1.78 -19.65
CA GLY A 11 -8.30 -2.18 -19.43
C GLY A 11 -7.86 -2.18 -17.96
N SER A 12 -8.79 -2.07 -17.00
CA SER A 12 -8.46 -2.13 -15.58
C SER A 12 -8.38 -3.60 -15.12
N PRO A 13 -7.39 -4.00 -14.32
CA PRO A 13 -7.33 -5.34 -13.78
C PRO A 13 -8.52 -5.58 -12.85
N PHE A 14 -9.18 -6.74 -12.97
CA PHE A 14 -10.26 -7.13 -12.07
C PHE A 14 -10.12 -8.59 -11.63
N ILE A 15 -10.74 -8.92 -10.50
CA ILE A 15 -10.83 -10.29 -10.01
C ILE A 15 -12.08 -10.93 -10.59
N ASP A 16 -11.89 -11.99 -11.37
CA ASP A 16 -12.97 -12.83 -11.88
C ASP A 16 -13.26 -13.96 -10.87
N TRP A 17 -14.42 -13.87 -10.21
CA TRP A 17 -14.87 -14.85 -9.21
C TRP A 17 -15.46 -16.12 -9.84
N GLU A 18 -15.77 -16.11 -11.15
CA GLU A 18 -16.35 -17.25 -11.87
C GLU A 18 -15.25 -18.16 -12.43
N GLN A 19 -14.14 -17.58 -12.90
CA GLN A 19 -13.00 -18.35 -13.43
C GLN A 19 -11.95 -18.69 -12.36
N GLY A 20 -12.14 -18.23 -11.13
CA GLY A 20 -11.17 -18.34 -10.05
C GLY A 20 -11.72 -18.94 -8.76
N MET A 21 -11.19 -18.49 -7.63
CA MET A 21 -11.74 -18.82 -6.32
C MET A 21 -13.09 -18.10 -6.15
N PRO A 22 -14.15 -18.77 -5.67
CA PRO A 22 -15.43 -18.11 -5.39
C PRO A 22 -15.32 -17.05 -4.28
N LEU A 23 -16.09 -15.95 -4.41
CA LEU A 23 -16.08 -14.84 -3.46
C LEU A 23 -16.37 -15.29 -2.02
N ASN A 24 -17.38 -16.13 -1.82
CA ASN A 24 -17.75 -16.64 -0.49
C ASN A 24 -16.60 -17.44 0.15
N ARG A 25 -15.86 -18.23 -0.64
CA ARG A 25 -14.71 -19.00 -0.16
C ARG A 25 -13.55 -18.09 0.19
N PHE A 26 -13.30 -17.06 -0.61
CA PHE A 26 -12.29 -16.05 -0.34
C PHE A 26 -12.57 -15.30 0.97
N ILE A 27 -13.82 -14.84 1.16
CA ILE A 27 -14.25 -14.19 2.42
C ILE A 27 -14.10 -15.13 3.60
N ALA A 28 -14.54 -16.39 3.47
CA ALA A 28 -14.39 -17.39 4.51
C ALA A 28 -12.92 -17.57 4.92
N ILE A 29 -12.00 -17.65 3.95
CA ILE A 29 -10.56 -17.75 4.25
C ILE A 29 -10.08 -16.50 4.98
N LEU A 30 -10.40 -15.30 4.52
CA LEU A 30 -9.97 -14.05 5.17
C LEU A 30 -10.52 -13.89 6.60
N CYS A 31 -11.74 -14.36 6.85
CA CYS A 31 -12.44 -14.18 8.12
C CYS A 31 -12.34 -15.38 9.08
N SER A 32 -11.71 -16.49 8.67
CA SER A 32 -11.49 -17.65 9.55
C SER A 32 -10.26 -17.44 10.45
N SER A 33 -10.11 -18.23 11.51
CA SER A 33 -8.84 -18.29 12.27
C SER A 33 -7.68 -18.86 11.43
N GLU A 34 -8.01 -19.70 10.44
CA GLU A 34 -7.12 -20.03 9.32
C GLU A 34 -6.72 -18.79 8.52
N GLY A 35 -7.53 -17.73 8.50
CA GLY A 35 -7.26 -16.44 7.87
C GLY A 35 -6.15 -15.65 8.54
N GLU A 36 -5.96 -15.78 9.86
CA GLU A 36 -4.81 -15.18 10.54
C GLU A 36 -3.51 -15.92 10.22
N GLN A 37 -3.55 -17.25 10.18
CA GLN A 37 -2.42 -18.09 9.76
C GLN A 37 -2.12 -17.93 8.27
N ALA A 38 -3.16 -17.86 7.43
CA ALA A 38 -3.07 -17.56 6.02
C ALA A 38 -2.59 -16.14 5.80
N ALA A 39 -3.02 -15.14 6.58
CA ALA A 39 -2.48 -13.78 6.52
C ALA A 39 -0.99 -13.73 6.87
N GLN A 40 -0.53 -14.54 7.82
CA GLN A 40 0.90 -14.73 8.08
C GLN A 40 1.63 -15.38 6.90
N ALA A 41 1.05 -16.41 6.27
CA ALA A 41 1.59 -17.02 5.04
C ALA A 41 1.56 -16.07 3.82
N LEU A 42 0.52 -15.25 3.71
CA LEU A 42 0.31 -14.18 2.72
C LEU A 42 1.09 -12.91 3.05
N SER A 43 1.80 -12.83 4.19
CA SER A 43 2.67 -11.68 4.50
C SER A 43 3.74 -11.49 3.41
N GLY A 44 4.18 -12.57 2.76
CA GLY A 44 5.04 -12.54 1.58
C GLY A 44 4.39 -11.93 0.33
N LEU A 45 3.06 -12.00 0.20
CA LEU A 45 2.28 -11.29 -0.83
C LEU A 45 2.17 -9.81 -0.49
N ALA A 46 1.91 -9.45 0.77
CA ALA A 46 1.89 -8.05 1.20
C ALA A 46 3.24 -7.35 0.92
N LYS A 47 4.36 -8.02 1.20
CA LYS A 47 5.71 -7.53 0.87
C LYS A 47 5.94 -7.33 -0.64
N ARG A 48 5.28 -8.12 -1.49
CA ARG A 48 5.33 -7.96 -2.95
C ARG A 48 4.39 -6.86 -3.45
N ALA A 49 3.23 -6.67 -2.84
CA ALA A 49 2.32 -5.57 -3.17
C ALA A 49 2.92 -4.21 -2.83
N VAL A 50 3.71 -4.14 -1.75
CA VAL A 50 4.46 -2.93 -1.36
C VAL A 50 5.75 -2.76 -2.17
N LYS A 51 6.23 -3.80 -2.85
CA LYS A 51 7.36 -3.67 -3.76
C LYS A 51 6.88 -2.88 -4.98
N PRO A 52 7.38 -1.66 -5.21
CA PRO A 52 6.98 -0.91 -6.40
C PRO A 52 7.29 -1.76 -7.62
N ALA A 53 6.29 -1.91 -8.48
CA ALA A 53 6.50 -2.43 -9.82
C ALA A 53 7.60 -1.61 -10.51
N ALA A 54 8.32 -2.26 -11.41
CA ALA A 54 9.45 -1.75 -12.20
C ALA A 54 9.41 -0.23 -12.51
N PRO A 55 10.57 0.44 -12.60
CA PRO A 55 10.68 1.89 -12.60
C PRO A 55 9.93 2.52 -13.78
N THR A 56 8.71 2.99 -13.51
CA THR A 56 7.99 3.88 -14.40
C THR A 56 7.76 5.18 -13.65
N MET A 57 8.67 6.15 -13.81
CA MET A 57 8.50 7.59 -13.49
C MET A 57 8.04 7.97 -12.06
N ALA A 58 8.00 7.04 -11.10
CA ALA A 58 7.46 7.28 -9.76
C ALA A 58 8.48 7.88 -8.77
N GLU A 59 9.78 7.85 -9.12
CA GLU A 59 10.85 8.39 -8.28
C GLU A 59 10.67 9.90 -8.04
N ASP A 60 10.18 10.64 -9.04
CA ASP A 60 9.89 12.07 -8.93
C ASP A 60 8.75 12.35 -7.94
N ARG A 61 7.76 11.46 -7.84
CA ARG A 61 6.58 11.67 -6.99
C ARG A 61 6.93 11.42 -5.52
N GLU A 62 7.63 10.34 -5.21
CA GLU A 62 8.01 10.03 -3.82
C GLU A 62 9.00 11.05 -3.28
N LYS A 63 10.00 11.45 -4.09
CA LYS A 63 10.96 12.48 -3.71
C LYS A 63 10.30 13.84 -3.48
N SER A 64 9.35 14.21 -4.34
CA SER A 64 8.53 15.42 -4.15
C SER A 64 7.74 15.40 -2.83
N THR A 65 7.12 14.27 -2.46
CA THR A 65 6.40 14.18 -1.18
C THR A 65 7.32 14.29 0.04
N GLN A 66 8.53 13.72 -0.04
CA GLN A 66 9.52 13.80 1.03
C GLN A 66 10.04 15.23 1.21
N ASP A 67 10.30 15.93 0.10
CA ASP A 67 10.74 17.33 0.12
C ASP A 67 9.66 18.27 0.70
N ILE A 68 8.38 18.05 0.35
CA ILE A 68 7.26 18.83 0.91
C ILE A 68 7.14 18.63 2.42
N LEU A 69 7.24 17.40 2.91
CA LEU A 69 7.16 17.10 4.34
C LEU A 69 8.34 17.70 5.12
N ALA A 70 9.55 17.61 4.58
CA ALA A 70 10.73 18.22 5.17
C ALA A 70 10.61 19.75 5.24
N GLU A 71 10.08 20.38 4.19
CA GLU A 71 9.84 21.83 4.16
C GLU A 71 8.77 22.26 5.18
N LEU A 72 7.67 21.52 5.31
CA LEU A 72 6.64 21.79 6.32
C LEU A 72 7.17 21.63 7.75
N ALA A 73 8.03 20.64 8.00
CA ALA A 73 8.67 20.46 9.31
C ALA A 73 9.57 21.64 9.68
N ARG A 74 10.37 22.17 8.73
CA ARG A 74 11.19 23.38 8.92
C ARG A 74 10.34 24.60 9.27
N ARG A 75 9.22 24.79 8.57
CA ARG A 75 8.28 25.90 8.85
C ARG A 75 7.65 25.79 10.22
N ARG A 76 7.27 24.57 10.63
CA ARG A 76 6.75 24.32 11.98
C ARG A 76 7.75 24.71 13.06
N SER A 77 9.04 24.40 12.89
CA SER A 77 10.08 24.80 13.84
C SER A 77 10.40 26.29 13.82
N ALA A 78 10.26 26.97 12.68
CA ALA A 78 10.52 28.40 12.57
C ALA A 78 9.39 29.27 13.14
N VAL A 79 8.14 28.78 13.10
CA VAL A 79 6.95 29.50 13.57
C VAL A 79 6.73 29.37 15.08
N MET A 80 7.32 28.36 15.73
CA MET A 80 7.27 28.20 17.18
C MET A 80 8.57 28.75 17.79
N PRO A 81 8.65 30.02 18.23
CA PRO A 81 9.74 30.41 19.12
C PRO A 81 9.62 29.52 20.36
N SER A 82 10.69 28.80 20.68
CA SER A 82 10.81 28.06 21.94
C SER A 82 10.58 29.04 23.08
N PHE A 83 9.40 28.98 23.70
CA PHE A 83 9.12 29.66 24.96
C PHE A 83 9.84 28.86 26.06
N THR A 84 11.16 28.99 26.12
CA THR A 84 11.92 28.62 27.30
C THR A 84 11.81 29.79 28.25
N ASP A 85 10.78 29.73 29.09
CA ASP A 85 10.63 30.53 30.30
C ASP A 85 11.91 30.35 31.14
N LYS A 86 12.61 31.46 31.40
CA LYS A 86 13.76 31.50 32.30
C LYS A 86 13.32 32.27 33.55
N GLU A 87 13.45 31.56 34.66
CA GLU A 87 13.16 31.89 36.07
C GLU A 87 13.36 33.36 36.48
#